data_AF-A0ABD5XM33-F1
#
_entry.id   AF-A0ABD5XM33-F1
#
_cell.length_a   1.000
_cell.length_b   1.000
_cell.length_c   1.000
_cell.angle_alpha   90.00
_cell.angle_beta   90.00
_cell.angle_gamma   90.00
#
_symmetry.space_group_name_H-M   'P 1'
#
loop_
_entity.id
_entity.type
_entity.pdbx_description
1 polymer ?
#
loop_
_entity_poly.entity_id
_entity_poly.type
_entity_poly.pdbx_seq_one_letter_code
_entity_poly.pdbx_strand_id
1 'polypeptide(L)' 'MALGILEQLGLAATLIFALPVAVYGVQRVVDGQTALGVGILVVAVLMVLLPRRLTSPDDAPGRSRRRPSAPW' A
#
# COMPACT_ATOMS: atom_id res chain seq x y z
N MET A 1 2.67 -6.68 -16.79
CA MET A 1 1.27 -6.83 -16.34
C MET A 1 0.73 -5.43 -16.12
N ALA A 2 -0.25 -5.00 -16.91
CA ALA A 2 -0.88 -3.70 -16.67
C ALA A 2 -1.71 -3.79 -15.37
N LEU A 3 -1.48 -2.87 -14.45
CA LEU A 3 -2.29 -2.77 -13.23
C LEU A 3 -3.73 -2.42 -13.64
N GLY A 4 -4.71 -3.19 -13.16
CA GLY A 4 -6.12 -2.86 -13.38
C GLY A 4 -6.46 -1.46 -12.85
N ILE A 5 -7.41 -0.77 -13.47
CA ILE A 5 -7.78 0.62 -13.14
C ILE A 5 -8.10 0.76 -11.64
N LEU A 6 -8.80 -0.22 -11.06
CA LEU A 6 -9.14 -0.24 -9.64
C LEU A 6 -7.89 -0.32 -8.73
N GLU A 7 -6.89 -1.08 -9.15
CA GLU A 7 -5.62 -1.20 -8.44
C GLU A 7 -4.84 0.12 -8.46
N GLN A 8 -4.86 0.82 -9.61
CA GLN A 8 -4.22 2.13 -9.75
C GLN A 8 -4.94 3.19 -8.90
N LEU A 9 -6.26 3.15 -8.84
CA LEU A 9 -7.06 4.04 -8.01
C LEU A 9 -6.82 3.80 -6.52
N GLY A 10 -6.74 2.53 -6.08
CA GLY A 10 -6.39 2.21 -4.69
C GLY A 10 -5.01 2.73 -4.29
N LEU A 11 -4.04 2.58 -5.19
CA LEU A 11 -2.69 3.12 -5.02
C LEU A 11 -2.69 4.65 -4.95
N ALA A 12 -3.38 5.31 -5.88
CA ALA A 12 -3.51 6.76 -5.91
C ALA A 12 -4.17 7.30 -4.63
N ALA A 13 -5.21 6.63 -4.13
CA ALA A 13 -5.88 6.99 -2.89
C ALA A 13 -4.93 6.97 -1.68
N THR A 14 -4.08 5.95 -1.55
CA THR A 14 -3.08 5.90 -0.48
C THR A 14 -2.01 6.98 -0.63
N LEU A 15 -1.57 7.26 -1.87
CA LEU A 15 -0.54 8.26 -2.13
C LEU A 15 -0.98 9.67 -1.74
N ILE A 16 -2.26 10.01 -1.86
CA ILE A 16 -2.80 11.31 -1.43
C ILE A 16 -2.42 11.63 0.03
N PHE A 17 -2.39 10.61 0.89
CA PHE A 17 -2.01 10.77 2.30
C PHE A 17 -0.52 10.57 2.54
N ALA A 18 0.14 9.66 1.81
CA ALA A 18 1.56 9.37 2.00
C ALA A 18 2.48 10.50 1.50
N LEU A 19 2.12 11.19 0.41
CA LEU A 19 2.89 12.29 -0.18
C LEU A 19 3.13 13.45 0.79
N PRO A 20 2.10 14.02 1.46
CA PRO A 20 2.30 15.05 2.47
C PRO A 20 3.27 14.63 3.59
N VAL A 21 3.14 13.39 4.08
CA VAL A 21 4.00 12.85 5.14
C VAL A 21 5.44 12.70 4.64
N ALA A 22 5.63 12.22 3.42
CA ALA A 22 6.95 12.09 2.80
C ALA A 22 7.63 13.45 2.63
N VAL A 23 6.90 14.45 2.11
CA VAL A 23 7.42 15.82 1.94
C VAL A 23 7.86 16.41 3.28
N TYR A 24 7.04 16.26 4.32
CA TYR A 24 7.41 16.70 5.66
C TYR A 24 8.65 15.97 6.21
N GLY A 25 8.76 14.66 5.99
CA GLY A 25 9.95 13.88 6.34
C GLY A 25 11.21 14.39 5.64
N VAL A 26 11.12 14.67 4.33
CA VAL A 26 12.24 15.26 3.56
C VAL A 26 12.63 16.63 4.14
N GLN A 27 11.66 17.51 4.40
CA GLN A 27 11.94 18.81 5.01
C GLN A 27 12.72 18.66 6.33
N ARG A 28 12.33 17.71 7.18
CA ARG A 28 13.03 17.44 8.44
C ARG A 28 14.46 16.94 8.26
N VAL A 29 14.73 16.15 7.23
CA VAL A 29 16.10 15.77 6.89
C VAL A 29 16.91 16.99 6.44
N VAL A 30 16.32 17.85 5.60
CA VAL A 30 16.95 19.08 5.11
C VAL A 30 17.22 20.08 6.24
N ASP A 31 16.33 20.17 7.23
CA ASP A 31 16.47 21.01 8.42
C ASP A 31 17.51 20.47 9.43
N GLY A 32 18.23 19.39 9.12
CA GLY A 32 19.27 18.79 9.96
C GLY A 32 18.74 17.80 11.01
N GLN A 33 17.42 17.58 11.07
CA GLN A 33 16.79 16.60 11.96
C GLN A 33 16.73 15.21 11.30
N THR A 34 17.88 14.68 10.88
CA THR A 34 17.98 13.47 10.04
C THR A 34 17.30 12.25 10.65
N ALA A 35 17.48 11.99 11.94
CA ALA A 35 16.88 10.83 12.61
C ALA A 35 15.34 10.88 12.58
N LEU A 36 14.76 12.04 12.88
CA LEU A 36 13.32 12.27 12.83
C LEU A 36 12.79 12.21 11.40
N GLY A 37 13.47 12.88 10.46
CA GLY A 37 13.07 12.90 9.05
C GLY A 37 13.08 11.51 8.42
N VAL A 38 14.13 10.72 8.65
CA VAL A 38 14.20 9.32 8.19
C VAL A 38 13.09 8.48 8.83
N GLY A 39 12.84 8.64 10.13
CA GLY A 39 11.74 7.93 10.81
C GLY A 39 10.38 8.22 10.17
N ILE A 40 10.11 9.48 9.84
CA ILE A 40 8.87 9.89 9.16
C ILE A 40 8.80 9.31 7.73
N LEU A 41 9.91 9.28 7.00
CA LEU A 41 9.96 8.67 5.66
C LEU A 41 9.66 7.18 5.70
N VAL A 42 10.18 6.46 6.71
CA VAL A 42 9.85 5.04 6.92
C VAL A 42 8.35 4.87 7.14
N VAL A 43 7.72 5.71 7.97
CA VAL A 43 6.26 5.69 8.19
C VAL A 43 5.50 5.93 6.88
N ALA A 44 5.90 6.90 6.07
CA ALA A 44 5.27 7.16 4.77
C ALA A 44 5.35 5.96 3.82
N VAL A 45 6.50 5.27 3.79
CA VAL A 45 6.66 4.02 3.01
C VAL A 45 5.75 2.92 3.56
N LEU A 46 5.69 2.75 4.88
CA LEU A 46 4.84 1.74 5.51
C LEU A 46 3.35 1.99 5.25
N MET A 47 2.90 3.25 5.23
CA MET A 47 1.52 3.60 4.85
C MET A 47 1.15 3.08 3.46
N VAL A 48 2.11 2.96 2.53
CA VAL A 48 1.87 2.43 1.18
C VAL A 48 2.06 0.92 1.11
N LEU A 49 3.13 0.39 1.73
CA LEU A 49 3.50 -1.02 1.60
C LEU A 49 2.61 -1.94 2.42
N LEU A 50 2.19 -1.52 3.62
CA LEU A 50 1.40 -2.33 4.54
C LEU A 50 0.04 -2.72 3.96
N PRO A 51 -0.80 -1.79 3.44
CA PRO A 51 -2.05 -2.17 2.81
C PRO A 51 -1.81 -3.03 1.56
N ARG A 52 -0.74 -2.79 0.78
CA ARG A 52 -0.46 -3.69 -0.35
C ARG A 52 -0.20 -5.13 0.09
N ARG A 53 0.49 -5.38 1.19
CA ARG A 53 0.74 -6.75 1.65
C ARG A 53 -0.48 -7.38 2.32
N LEU A 54 -1.22 -6.62 3.12
CA LEU A 54 -2.40 -7.15 3.84
C LEU A 54 -3.64 -7.32 2.96
N THR A 55 -3.77 -6.48 1.92
CA THR A 55 -4.89 -6.54 0.96
C THR A 55 -4.50 -7.23 -0.35
N SER A 56 -3.30 -7.83 -0.42
CA SER A 56 -2.94 -8.71 -1.53
C SER A 56 -3.89 -9.91 -1.53
N PRO A 57 -4.48 -10.28 -2.69
CA PRO A 57 -5.42 -11.39 -2.80
C PRO A 57 -4.79 -12.78 -2.55
N ASP A 58 -3.48 -12.86 -2.27
CA ASP A 58 -2.78 -14.09 -1.87
C ASP A 58 -3.29 -14.63 -0.52
N ASP A 59 -3.73 -13.74 0.38
CA ASP A 59 -4.23 -14.09 1.71
C ASP A 59 -5.76 -14.17 1.79
N ALA A 60 -6.50 -14.11 0.68
CA ALA A 60 -7.93 -14.36 0.70
C ALA A 60 -8.19 -15.88 0.84
N PRO A 61 -8.56 -16.42 2.03
CA PRO A 61 -8.93 -17.82 2.18
C PRO A 61 -10.38 -17.90 1.71
N GLY A 62 -10.57 -17.84 0.40
CA GLY A 62 -11.87 -17.51 -0.17
C GLY A 62 -12.06 -17.85 -1.64
N ARG A 63 -11.16 -18.63 -2.27
CA ARG A 63 -11.60 -19.46 -3.40
C ARG A 63 -12.20 -20.73 -2.84
N SER A 64 -13.46 -20.60 -2.42
CA SER A 64 -14.34 -21.75 -2.32
C SER A 64 -14.29 -22.43 -3.70
N ARG A 65 -13.68 -23.61 -3.68
CA ARG A 65 -13.53 -24.51 -4.80
C ARG A 65 -14.94 -24.89 -5.25
N ARG A 66 -15.54 -24.09 -6.13
CA ARG A 66 -16.80 -24.43 -6.77
C ARG A 66 -16.53 -25.62 -7.66
N ARG A 67 -16.82 -26.82 -7.16
CA ARG A 67 -16.91 -28.05 -7.95
C ARG A 67 -18.32 -28.09 -8.54
N PRO A 68 -18.52 -27.85 -9.84
CA PRO A 68 -19.74 -28.32 -10.47
C PRO A 68 -19.59 -29.83 -10.60
N SER A 69 -20.23 -30.58 -9.71
CA SER A 69 -20.56 -31.98 -9.97
C SER A 69 -22.07 -32.12 -9.90
N ALA A 70 -22.73 -31.77 -11.01
CA ALA A 70 -23.87 -32.53 -11.47
C ALA A 70 -23.31 -33.64 -12.38
N PRO A 71 -23.78 -34.87 -12.23
CA PRO A 71 -24.84 -35.29 -13.14
C PRO A 71 -25.89 -36.18 -12.46
N TRP A 72 -27.08 -35.63 -12.28
CA TRP A 72 -28.33 -36.35 -12.42
C TRP A 72 -29.22 -35.52 -13.34
#